data_AF-A0A9P1ZQN3-F1
#
_entry.id   AF-A0A9P1ZQN3-F1
#
_cell.length_a   1.000
_cell.length_b   1.000
_cell.length_c   1.000
_cell.angle_alpha   90.00
_cell.angle_beta   90.00
_cell.angle_gamma   90.00
#
_symmetry.space_group_name_H-M   'P 1'
#
loop_
_entity.id
_entity.type
_entity.pdbx_description
1 polymer ?
#
loop_
_entity_poly.entity_id
_entity_poly.type
_entity_poly.pdbx_seq_one_letter_code
_entity_poly.pdbx_strand_id
1 'polypeptide(L)'
;MEAIKIGFAPTRRSIFSAPDAVKYANLTRDKLNELNIEFVDIAEFNEDGLLYDDADVMKIAAKFKKAGIQGLFLPHTNFGTEYVCARLAKELDVPVLLWGPRDERPDENGVRLRDTQCGLFATGKILRRFQVPFTYMTNCRLSDPEFERGIRDFIAVCNTVKTFQNMRILQIGPRPFDFWTTMCNEGELLEKFNIQLAPIPLPELIKEIRSVSSEQIEEVDGTVEYCHGCAIVKIKEVDLRMVAALKVAMKNLATKYGCSAIAIQCWTALQDEIGIMPCAANAMLIDEGIPVVCETDIHGAISCLLIEAANLGRNKSFFADWTVRHPDNENGELLQHCGLFPFSVAKDKPAIGYPLAFDSPGAVEAEAKGGELTLCRFDGDNGEYSLLLGKARGIEGPYTKGTYLWIEVDNLKRLEGKIVSGPYIHHVSGIHADVVPILYEACKYIGIKPDLYDPIEEDIKAYLRGE
;
A
#
# COMPACT_ATOMS: atom_id res chain seq x y z
N MET A 1 -3.59 8.37 9.70
CA MET A 1 -3.38 6.90 9.68
C MET A 1 -3.05 6.47 11.10
N GLU A 2 -3.61 5.37 11.57
CA GLU A 2 -3.23 4.78 12.88
C GLU A 2 -1.78 4.27 12.78
N ALA A 3 -0.98 4.50 13.81
CA ALA A 3 0.42 4.05 13.82
C ALA A 3 0.49 2.51 13.87
N ILE A 4 1.47 1.95 13.15
CA ILE A 4 1.74 0.51 13.16
C ILE A 4 2.46 0.17 14.46
N LYS A 5 1.88 -0.77 15.19
CA LYS A 5 2.35 -1.28 16.47
C LYS A 5 2.92 -2.68 16.28
N ILE A 6 4.18 -2.85 16.62
CA ILE A 6 4.87 -4.15 16.54
C ILE A 6 4.97 -4.82 17.91
N GLY A 7 4.89 -6.15 17.96
CA GLY A 7 5.25 -6.91 19.15
C GLY A 7 6.77 -7.02 19.24
N PHE A 8 7.37 -6.52 20.31
CA PHE A 8 8.81 -6.61 20.55
C PHE A 8 9.11 -7.79 21.47
N ALA A 9 9.68 -8.87 20.91
CA ALA A 9 9.94 -10.11 21.64
C ALA A 9 11.43 -10.52 21.53
N PRO A 10 12.35 -9.79 22.21
CA PRO A 10 13.76 -10.15 22.24
C PRO A 10 13.96 -11.53 22.86
N THR A 11 14.83 -12.35 22.28
CA THR A 11 15.02 -13.75 22.69
C THR A 11 16.45 -14.04 23.10
N ARG A 12 16.59 -14.99 24.03
CA ARG A 12 17.89 -15.53 24.48
C ARG A 12 17.88 -17.05 24.59
N ARG A 13 19.07 -17.63 24.78
CA ARG A 13 19.31 -19.03 25.20
C ARG A 13 20.12 -19.06 26.48
N SER A 14 19.91 -20.11 27.29
CA SER A 14 20.50 -20.26 28.62
C SER A 14 22.02 -20.50 28.64
N ILE A 15 22.60 -20.97 27.54
CA ILE A 15 24.03 -21.31 27.47
C ILE A 15 24.97 -20.10 27.27
N PHE A 16 24.41 -18.91 27.02
CA PHE A 16 25.14 -17.65 26.77
C PHE A 16 24.76 -16.59 27.81
N SER A 17 25.51 -15.47 27.85
CA SER A 17 25.34 -14.40 28.83
C SER A 17 23.91 -13.85 28.82
N ALA A 18 23.18 -14.05 29.92
CA ALA A 18 21.88 -13.41 30.14
C ALA A 18 22.01 -11.90 30.36
N PRO A 19 22.99 -11.38 31.16
CA PRO A 19 23.19 -9.93 31.31
C PRO A 19 23.42 -9.21 29.97
N ASP A 20 24.21 -9.78 29.05
CA ASP A 20 24.42 -9.17 27.73
C ASP A 20 23.18 -9.25 26.85
N ALA A 21 22.41 -10.33 26.92
CA ALA A 21 21.14 -10.44 26.22
C ALA A 21 20.14 -9.37 26.67
N VAL A 22 20.07 -9.09 27.98
CA VAL A 22 19.24 -8.02 28.56
C VAL A 22 19.76 -6.64 28.13
N LYS A 23 21.09 -6.42 28.17
CA LYS A 23 21.72 -5.19 27.69
C LYS A 23 21.32 -4.87 26.24
N TYR A 24 21.45 -5.83 25.32
CA TYR A 24 21.12 -5.62 23.92
C TYR A 24 19.60 -5.48 23.68
N ALA A 25 18.77 -6.12 24.49
CA ALA A 25 17.32 -5.89 24.44
C ALA A 25 16.99 -4.44 24.83
N ASN A 26 17.60 -3.91 25.88
CA ASN A 26 17.42 -2.52 26.31
C ASN A 26 17.95 -1.51 25.28
N LEU A 27 19.15 -1.73 24.73
CA LEU A 27 19.67 -0.88 23.66
C LEU A 27 18.75 -0.88 22.43
N THR A 28 18.14 -2.02 22.12
CA THR A 28 17.18 -2.11 21.01
C THR A 28 15.89 -1.34 21.33
N ARG A 29 15.36 -1.44 22.55
CA ARG A 29 14.21 -0.63 23.02
C ARG A 29 14.50 0.86 22.91
N ASP A 30 15.66 1.29 23.40
CA ASP A 30 16.08 2.69 23.35
C ASP A 30 16.16 3.18 21.90
N LYS A 31 16.69 2.36 20.99
CA LYS A 31 16.74 2.71 19.56
C LYS A 31 15.35 2.77 18.92
N LEU A 32 14.43 1.86 19.27
CA LEU A 32 13.04 1.92 18.79
C LEU A 32 12.34 3.21 19.28
N ASN A 33 12.56 3.59 20.54
CA ASN A 33 12.05 4.85 21.10
C ASN A 33 12.65 6.07 20.39
N GLU A 34 13.96 6.10 20.16
CA GLU A 34 14.66 7.16 19.41
C GLU A 34 14.07 7.34 17.99
N LEU A 35 13.73 6.23 17.33
CA LEU A 35 13.15 6.21 15.99
C LEU A 35 11.64 6.49 15.97
N ASN A 36 11.01 6.69 17.14
CA ASN A 36 9.57 6.84 17.33
C ASN A 36 8.75 5.65 16.77
N ILE A 37 9.24 4.43 16.99
CA ILE A 37 8.52 3.21 16.64
C ILE A 37 7.57 2.82 17.77
N GLU A 38 6.30 2.59 17.46
CA GLU A 38 5.33 2.09 18.44
C GLU A 38 5.47 0.57 18.60
N PHE A 39 5.69 0.10 19.83
CA PHE A 39 5.83 -1.32 20.11
C PHE A 39 5.21 -1.75 21.44
N VAL A 40 4.88 -3.04 21.53
CA VAL A 40 4.42 -3.71 22.75
C VAL A 40 5.54 -4.63 23.23
N ASP A 41 6.02 -4.39 24.45
CA ASP A 41 7.13 -5.16 25.02
C ASP A 41 6.67 -6.48 25.68
N ILE A 42 7.63 -7.29 26.11
CA ILE A 42 7.43 -8.49 26.94
C ILE A 42 8.24 -8.44 28.25
N ALA A 43 8.84 -7.29 28.57
CA ALA A 43 9.76 -7.13 29.69
C ALA A 43 9.21 -7.59 31.05
N GLU A 44 7.89 -7.65 31.23
CA GLU A 44 7.28 -8.04 32.50
C GLU A 44 7.13 -9.55 32.74
N PHE A 45 7.36 -10.41 31.74
CA PHE A 45 6.95 -11.82 31.82
C PHE A 45 7.88 -12.71 32.64
N ASN A 46 9.16 -12.39 32.69
CA ASN A 46 10.16 -13.13 33.47
C ASN A 46 11.30 -12.20 33.91
N GLU A 47 12.22 -12.70 34.74
CA GLU A 47 13.28 -11.89 35.36
C GLU A 47 14.19 -11.19 34.33
N ASP A 48 14.39 -11.79 33.16
CA ASP A 48 15.18 -11.16 32.09
C ASP A 48 14.35 -10.26 31.17
N GLY A 49 13.02 -10.43 31.16
CA GLY A 49 12.12 -9.77 30.23
C GLY A 49 12.36 -10.19 28.76
N LEU A 50 12.69 -11.46 28.53
CA LEU A 50 13.07 -12.03 27.23
C LEU A 50 12.28 -13.31 26.90
N LEU A 51 12.09 -13.59 25.62
CA LEU A 51 11.44 -14.80 25.13
C LEU A 51 12.41 -16.00 25.16
N TYR A 52 12.25 -16.90 26.13
CA TYR A 52 13.00 -18.17 26.19
C TYR A 52 12.27 -19.31 26.87
N ASP A 53 11.28 -19.03 27.73
CA ASP A 53 10.46 -20.04 28.40
C ASP A 53 9.19 -20.35 27.59
N ASP A 54 8.91 -21.62 27.38
CA ASP A 54 7.70 -22.09 26.71
C ASP A 54 6.43 -21.71 27.47
N ALA A 55 6.51 -21.65 28.81
CA ALA A 55 5.39 -21.34 29.69
C ALA A 55 4.84 -19.91 29.50
N ASP A 56 5.63 -19.01 28.91
CA ASP A 56 5.24 -17.62 28.67
C ASP A 56 4.67 -17.37 27.27
N VAL A 57 4.88 -18.28 26.32
CA VAL A 57 4.50 -18.11 24.90
C VAL A 57 3.02 -17.73 24.75
N MET A 58 2.12 -18.48 25.39
CA MET A 58 0.67 -18.22 25.27
C MET A 58 0.25 -16.92 25.96
N LYS A 59 0.93 -16.52 27.04
CA LYS A 59 0.62 -15.27 27.74
C LYS A 59 1.09 -14.06 26.94
N ILE A 60 2.29 -14.15 26.36
CA ILE A 60 2.84 -13.14 25.44
C ILE A 60 1.94 -13.01 24.21
N ALA A 61 1.53 -14.13 23.61
CA ALA A 61 0.61 -14.14 22.48
C ALA A 61 -0.72 -13.46 22.83
N ALA A 62 -1.30 -13.76 24.00
CA ALA A 62 -2.53 -13.11 24.46
C ALA A 62 -2.35 -11.59 24.64
N LYS A 63 -1.21 -11.13 25.19
CA LYS A 63 -0.90 -9.70 25.31
C LYS A 63 -0.83 -9.03 23.94
N PHE A 64 -0.10 -9.62 23.01
CA PHE A 64 0.07 -9.09 21.66
C PHE A 64 -1.23 -9.07 20.86
N LYS A 65 -2.04 -10.14 20.92
CA LYS A 65 -3.38 -10.17 20.32
C LYS A 65 -4.30 -9.11 20.91
N LYS A 66 -4.31 -8.96 22.23
CA LYS A 66 -5.08 -7.90 22.92
C LYS A 66 -4.64 -6.50 22.50
N ALA A 67 -3.34 -6.31 22.27
CA ALA A 67 -2.79 -5.03 21.83
C ALA A 67 -2.97 -4.76 20.33
N GLY A 68 -3.40 -5.76 19.54
CA GLY A 68 -3.63 -5.63 18.11
C GLY A 68 -2.37 -5.35 17.30
N ILE A 69 -1.24 -5.98 17.65
CA ILE A 69 0.02 -5.79 16.90
C ILE A 69 -0.16 -6.18 15.43
N GLN A 70 0.51 -5.48 14.52
CA GLN A 70 0.47 -5.77 13.08
C GLN A 70 1.76 -6.38 12.53
N GLY A 71 2.75 -6.60 13.40
CA GLY A 71 3.97 -7.32 13.08
C GLY A 71 4.68 -7.78 14.35
N LEU A 72 5.47 -8.84 14.26
CA LEU A 72 6.27 -9.39 15.33
C LEU A 72 7.75 -9.16 15.05
N PHE A 73 8.45 -8.48 15.95
CA PHE A 73 9.89 -8.31 15.90
C PHE A 73 10.58 -9.28 16.87
N LEU A 74 11.46 -10.12 16.33
CA LEU A 74 12.26 -11.12 17.05
C LEU A 74 13.75 -10.75 17.06
N PRO A 75 14.19 -9.81 17.93
CA PRO A 75 15.61 -9.55 18.16
C PRO A 75 16.26 -10.73 18.89
N HIS A 76 17.17 -11.42 18.22
CA HIS A 76 18.08 -12.35 18.88
C HIS A 76 19.15 -11.56 19.62
N THR A 77 19.03 -11.43 20.95
CA THR A 77 20.01 -10.66 21.75
C THR A 77 21.13 -11.52 22.32
N ASN A 78 21.05 -12.84 22.11
CA ASN A 78 22.17 -13.78 22.03
C ASN A 78 21.80 -14.88 21.00
N PHE A 79 22.11 -16.16 21.22
CA PHE A 79 21.63 -17.26 20.36
C PHE A 79 20.09 -17.32 20.20
N GLY A 80 19.28 -17.01 21.23
CA GLY A 80 17.80 -17.12 21.13
C GLY A 80 17.24 -18.55 21.27
N THR A 81 15.95 -18.69 21.53
CA THR A 81 15.30 -20.01 21.70
C THR A 81 14.36 -20.28 20.53
N GLU A 82 14.87 -20.95 19.51
CA GLU A 82 14.26 -21.02 18.18
C GLU A 82 12.84 -21.60 18.17
N TYR A 83 12.55 -22.62 18.99
CA TYR A 83 11.23 -23.27 18.98
C TYR A 83 10.13 -22.38 19.59
N VAL A 84 10.43 -21.60 20.64
CA VAL A 84 9.44 -20.66 21.22
C VAL A 84 9.19 -19.49 20.29
N CYS A 85 10.21 -19.01 19.58
CA CYS A 85 10.07 -18.00 18.53
C CYS A 85 9.10 -18.46 17.44
N ALA A 86 9.28 -19.69 16.94
CA ALA A 86 8.42 -20.25 15.90
C ALA A 86 6.97 -20.46 16.38
N ARG A 87 6.79 -20.95 17.62
CA ARG A 87 5.46 -21.13 18.22
C ARG A 87 4.74 -19.79 18.40
N LEU A 88 5.42 -18.78 18.92
CA LEU A 88 4.84 -17.44 19.10
C LEU A 88 4.45 -16.83 17.75
N ALA A 89 5.35 -16.90 16.77
CA ALA A 89 5.09 -16.39 15.43
C ALA A 89 3.88 -17.09 14.78
N LYS A 90 3.81 -18.42 14.87
CA LYS A 90 2.69 -19.20 14.32
C LYS A 90 1.36 -18.90 15.01
N GLU A 91 1.38 -18.65 16.32
CA GLU A 91 0.18 -18.33 17.11
C GLU A 91 -0.38 -16.94 16.78
N LEU A 92 0.49 -15.98 16.43
CA LEU A 92 0.11 -14.60 16.13
C LEU A 92 -0.35 -14.40 14.69
N ASP A 93 0.25 -15.13 13.74
CA ASP A 93 -0.11 -15.06 12.31
C ASP A 93 -0.04 -13.64 11.71
N VAL A 94 0.98 -12.88 12.12
CA VAL A 94 1.31 -11.54 11.62
C VAL A 94 2.68 -11.56 10.93
N PRO A 95 3.03 -10.57 10.10
CA PRO A 95 4.38 -10.43 9.56
C PRO A 95 5.47 -10.54 10.64
N VAL A 96 6.59 -11.18 10.32
CA VAL A 96 7.68 -11.45 11.28
C VAL A 96 8.99 -10.83 10.79
N LEU A 97 9.61 -10.00 11.62
CA LEU A 97 10.95 -9.49 11.41
C LEU A 97 11.94 -10.26 12.28
N LEU A 98 12.88 -10.95 11.64
CA LEU A 98 13.99 -11.63 12.30
C LEU A 98 15.26 -10.78 12.17
N TRP A 99 15.93 -10.51 13.29
CA TRP A 99 17.18 -9.75 13.33
C TRP A 99 17.97 -10.08 14.61
N GLY A 100 19.24 -9.73 14.64
CA GLY A 100 20.00 -9.67 15.88
C GLY A 100 21.21 -8.74 15.74
N PRO A 101 21.71 -8.15 16.84
CA PRO A 101 22.87 -7.26 16.77
C PRO A 101 24.13 -8.05 16.47
N ARG A 102 25.04 -7.44 15.69
CA ARG A 102 26.35 -8.01 15.40
C ARG A 102 27.09 -8.42 16.69
N ASP A 103 27.60 -9.65 16.70
CA ASP A 103 28.34 -10.19 17.84
C ASP A 103 29.69 -9.45 18.01
N GLU A 104 30.15 -9.32 19.25
CA GLU A 104 31.49 -8.80 19.53
C GLU A 104 32.59 -9.75 19.04
N ARG A 105 33.81 -9.22 18.91
CA ARG A 105 34.98 -10.08 18.76
C ARG A 105 35.12 -10.98 20.01
N PRO A 106 35.60 -12.22 19.86
CA PRO A 106 36.01 -13.02 21.01
C PRO A 106 37.03 -12.26 21.87
N ASP A 107 37.01 -12.51 23.18
CA ASP A 107 38.05 -11.98 24.06
C ASP A 107 39.41 -12.68 23.84
N GLU A 108 40.44 -12.28 24.57
CA GLU A 108 41.79 -12.85 24.48
C GLU A 108 41.88 -14.35 24.83
N ASN A 109 40.87 -14.87 25.55
CA ASN A 109 40.74 -16.28 25.90
C ASN A 109 39.85 -17.04 24.91
N GLY A 110 39.36 -16.38 23.85
CA GLY A 110 38.47 -16.95 22.86
C GLY A 110 37.00 -17.09 23.31
N VAL A 111 36.62 -16.48 24.43
CA VAL A 111 35.25 -16.51 24.95
C VAL A 111 34.38 -15.53 24.16
N ARG A 112 33.15 -15.98 23.85
CA ARG A 112 32.10 -15.15 23.26
C ARG A 112 30.89 -15.12 24.21
N LEU A 113 30.39 -13.93 24.50
CA LEU A 113 29.25 -13.73 25.41
C LEU A 113 27.91 -14.04 24.72
N ARG A 114 27.89 -13.94 23.39
CA ARG A 114 26.72 -14.14 22.53
C ARG A 114 27.12 -14.96 21.30
N ASP A 115 26.12 -15.59 20.69
CA ASP A 115 26.24 -16.33 19.43
C ASP A 115 25.03 -16.05 18.55
N THR A 116 24.77 -14.75 18.38
CA THR A 116 23.56 -14.20 17.79
C THR A 116 23.36 -14.68 16.37
N GLN A 117 24.42 -14.58 15.55
CA GLN A 117 24.32 -14.96 14.14
C GLN A 117 23.96 -16.44 13.95
N CYS A 118 24.57 -17.34 14.75
CA CYS A 118 24.25 -18.76 14.73
C CYS A 118 22.77 -19.01 15.08
N GLY A 119 22.28 -18.29 16.08
CA GLY A 119 20.87 -18.25 16.47
C GLY A 119 19.90 -17.88 15.36
N LEU A 120 20.22 -16.85 14.58
CA LEU A 120 19.41 -16.41 13.43
C LEU A 120 19.26 -17.52 12.39
N PHE A 121 20.31 -18.30 12.14
CA PHE A 121 20.24 -19.44 11.21
C PHE A 121 19.31 -20.55 11.73
N ALA A 122 19.38 -20.82 13.03
CA ALA A 122 18.51 -21.80 13.69
C ALA A 122 17.04 -21.37 13.64
N THR A 123 16.73 -20.12 14.03
CA THR A 123 15.37 -19.57 13.99
C THR A 123 14.83 -19.48 12.57
N GLY A 124 15.62 -19.00 11.61
CA GLY A 124 15.21 -18.97 10.20
C GLY A 124 14.85 -20.37 9.68
N LYS A 125 15.58 -21.42 10.08
CA LYS A 125 15.27 -22.81 9.69
C LYS A 125 13.95 -23.29 10.28
N ILE A 126 13.68 -23.01 11.54
CA ILE A 126 12.45 -23.49 12.18
C ILE A 126 11.21 -22.71 11.72
N LEU A 127 11.32 -21.39 11.47
CA LEU A 127 10.22 -20.61 10.88
C LEU A 127 9.78 -21.19 9.52
N ARG A 128 10.74 -21.52 8.65
CA ARG A 128 10.46 -22.22 7.37
C ARG A 128 9.76 -23.57 7.57
N ARG A 129 10.13 -24.34 8.60
CA ARG A 129 9.48 -25.63 8.92
C ARG A 129 8.06 -25.47 9.44
N PHE A 130 7.77 -24.38 10.14
CA PHE A 130 6.42 -24.01 10.59
C PHE A 130 5.60 -23.33 9.49
N GLN A 131 6.20 -23.11 8.30
CA GLN A 131 5.59 -22.37 7.19
C GLN A 131 5.16 -20.95 7.62
N VAL A 132 5.96 -20.31 8.47
CA VAL A 132 5.76 -18.91 8.84
C VAL A 132 6.60 -18.05 7.90
N PRO A 133 5.98 -17.17 7.08
CA PRO A 133 6.72 -16.20 6.28
C PRO A 133 7.42 -15.18 7.20
N PHE A 134 8.62 -14.75 6.82
CA PHE A 134 9.37 -13.75 7.58
C PHE A 134 10.29 -12.91 6.69
N THR A 135 10.58 -11.71 7.19
CA THR A 135 11.56 -10.77 6.69
C THR A 135 12.81 -10.94 7.52
N TYR A 136 13.96 -11.08 6.86
CA TYR A 136 15.25 -11.16 7.53
C TYR A 136 16.01 -9.86 7.31
N MET A 137 16.21 -9.10 8.38
CA MET A 137 17.17 -7.99 8.39
C MET A 137 18.53 -8.55 8.73
N THR A 138 19.50 -8.33 7.84
CA THR A 138 20.85 -8.87 8.02
C THR A 138 21.47 -8.41 9.33
N ASN A 139 22.33 -9.26 9.90
CA ASN A 139 22.99 -8.98 11.18
C ASN A 139 23.84 -7.71 11.10
N CYS A 140 23.40 -6.65 11.76
CA CYS A 140 24.02 -5.33 11.77
C CYS A 140 24.07 -4.75 13.19
N ARG A 141 24.70 -3.59 13.38
CA ARG A 141 24.64 -2.84 14.64
C ARG A 141 23.42 -1.92 14.63
N LEU A 142 22.95 -1.56 15.82
CA LEU A 142 21.86 -0.59 16.01
C LEU A 142 22.19 0.81 15.44
N SER A 143 23.48 1.13 15.30
CA SER A 143 23.98 2.37 14.72
C SER A 143 24.13 2.32 13.20
N ASP A 144 24.09 1.13 12.60
CA ASP A 144 24.28 0.98 11.17
C ASP A 144 22.98 1.40 10.44
N PRO A 145 23.04 2.11 9.31
CA PRO A 145 21.86 2.65 8.62
C PRO A 145 20.86 1.57 8.19
N GLU A 146 21.33 0.35 7.97
CA GLU A 146 20.53 -0.82 7.62
C GLU A 146 19.51 -1.17 8.70
N PHE A 147 19.81 -0.91 9.98
CA PHE A 147 18.86 -1.16 11.07
C PHE A 147 17.65 -0.24 10.99
N GLU A 148 17.91 1.07 10.87
CA GLU A 148 16.83 2.06 10.75
C GLU A 148 16.01 1.85 9.47
N ARG A 149 16.69 1.61 8.33
CA ARG A 149 16.00 1.29 7.08
C ARG A 149 15.13 0.04 7.24
N GLY A 150 15.70 -1.07 7.70
CA GLY A 150 15.01 -2.35 7.79
C GLY A 150 13.80 -2.33 8.73
N ILE A 151 13.86 -1.63 9.87
CA ILE A 151 12.69 -1.49 10.75
C ILE A 151 11.60 -0.62 10.13
N ARG A 152 11.96 0.47 9.44
CA ARG A 152 11.00 1.35 8.76
C ARG A 152 10.34 0.66 7.57
N ASP A 153 11.10 -0.08 6.79
CA ASP A 153 10.60 -0.89 5.67
C ASP A 153 9.66 -1.98 6.18
N PHE A 154 10.02 -2.67 7.27
CA PHE A 154 9.16 -3.68 7.86
C PHE A 154 7.84 -3.11 8.38
N ILE A 155 7.85 -1.89 8.93
CA ILE A 155 6.61 -1.18 9.30
C ILE A 155 5.73 -0.92 8.08
N ALA A 156 6.32 -0.50 6.96
CA ALA A 156 5.58 -0.29 5.72
C ALA A 156 5.00 -1.61 5.19
N VAL A 157 5.77 -2.71 5.25
CA VAL A 157 5.29 -4.07 4.93
C VAL A 157 4.09 -4.45 5.81
N CYS A 158 4.19 -4.25 7.13
CA CYS A 158 3.08 -4.52 8.05
C CYS A 158 1.83 -3.69 7.71
N ASN A 159 2.01 -2.41 7.33
CA ASN A 159 0.91 -1.57 6.89
C ASN A 159 0.26 -2.08 5.61
N THR A 160 1.05 -2.49 4.60
CA THR A 160 0.52 -3.08 3.36
C THR A 160 -0.28 -4.34 3.63
N VAL A 161 0.23 -5.25 4.48
CA VAL A 161 -0.46 -6.49 4.85
C VAL A 161 -1.76 -6.19 5.62
N LYS A 162 -1.71 -5.31 6.62
CA LYS A 162 -2.89 -4.85 7.38
C LYS A 162 -3.95 -4.29 6.43
N THR A 163 -3.56 -3.41 5.51
CA THR A 163 -4.48 -2.80 4.56
C THR A 163 -5.12 -3.85 3.66
N PHE A 164 -4.33 -4.75 3.07
CA PHE A 164 -4.84 -5.80 2.17
C PHE A 164 -5.88 -6.71 2.84
N GLN A 165 -5.63 -7.14 4.07
CA GLN A 165 -6.52 -8.05 4.80
C GLN A 165 -7.81 -7.39 5.33
N ASN A 166 -7.91 -6.06 5.29
CA ASN A 166 -9.02 -5.30 5.84
C ASN A 166 -9.68 -4.37 4.80
N MET A 167 -9.42 -4.59 3.50
CA MET A 167 -10.00 -3.75 2.46
C MET A 167 -11.52 -3.92 2.39
N ARG A 168 -12.20 -2.77 2.31
CA ARG A 168 -13.61 -2.73 1.95
C ARG A 168 -13.81 -1.68 0.87
N ILE A 169 -14.35 -2.07 -0.27
CA ILE A 169 -14.45 -1.21 -1.46
C ILE A 169 -15.93 -0.89 -1.71
N LEU A 170 -16.26 0.40 -1.75
CA LEU A 170 -17.58 0.84 -2.16
C LEU A 170 -17.69 0.66 -3.67
N GLN A 171 -18.62 -0.19 -4.11
CA GLN A 171 -18.90 -0.37 -5.52
C GLN A 171 -20.17 0.39 -5.88
N ILE A 172 -20.04 1.43 -6.70
CA ILE A 172 -21.15 2.26 -7.14
C ILE A 172 -21.54 1.88 -8.57
N GLY A 173 -22.66 1.17 -8.70
CA GLY A 173 -23.13 0.65 -9.98
C GLY A 173 -22.31 -0.54 -10.51
N PRO A 174 -22.83 -1.25 -11.52
CA PRO A 174 -22.07 -2.28 -12.22
C PRO A 174 -20.98 -1.66 -13.10
N ARG A 175 -19.98 -2.45 -13.50
CA ARG A 175 -19.05 -2.05 -14.56
C ARG A 175 -19.80 -1.71 -15.87
N PRO A 176 -19.21 -0.89 -16.77
CA PRO A 176 -19.73 -0.77 -18.13
C PRO A 176 -19.87 -2.14 -18.79
N PHE A 177 -20.95 -2.33 -19.58
CA PHE A 177 -21.29 -3.64 -20.14
C PHE A 177 -20.16 -4.23 -21.01
N ASP A 178 -19.52 -3.40 -21.82
CA ASP A 178 -18.46 -3.83 -22.76
C ASP A 178 -17.09 -4.03 -22.07
N PHE A 179 -16.91 -3.58 -20.83
CA PHE A 179 -15.63 -3.65 -20.10
C PHE A 179 -15.46 -4.98 -19.38
N TRP A 180 -15.38 -6.08 -20.13
CA TRP A 180 -15.21 -7.42 -19.54
C TRP A 180 -13.87 -7.59 -18.84
N THR A 181 -12.88 -6.77 -19.19
CA THR A 181 -11.56 -6.73 -18.55
C THR A 181 -11.61 -6.29 -17.09
N THR A 182 -12.67 -5.60 -16.64
CA THR A 182 -12.82 -5.18 -15.22
C THR A 182 -13.70 -6.14 -14.41
N MET A 183 -13.97 -7.34 -14.93
CA MET A 183 -14.63 -8.38 -14.14
C MET A 183 -13.77 -8.77 -12.94
N CYS A 184 -14.40 -8.92 -11.79
CA CYS A 184 -13.77 -9.49 -10.60
C CYS A 184 -14.61 -10.65 -10.07
N ASN A 185 -13.94 -11.58 -9.39
CA ASN A 185 -14.60 -12.63 -8.63
C ASN A 185 -14.68 -12.20 -7.16
N GLU A 186 -15.79 -11.57 -6.77
CA GLU A 186 -16.03 -11.12 -5.40
C GLU A 186 -15.91 -12.27 -4.37
N GLY A 187 -16.38 -13.47 -4.73
CA GLY A 187 -16.27 -14.65 -3.88
C GLY A 187 -14.82 -14.99 -3.56
N GLU A 188 -13.94 -15.01 -4.57
CA GLU A 188 -12.52 -15.28 -4.35
C GLU A 188 -11.81 -14.16 -3.57
N LEU A 189 -12.15 -12.89 -3.84
CA LEU A 189 -11.61 -11.77 -3.08
C LEU A 189 -11.93 -11.89 -1.58
N LEU A 190 -13.15 -12.31 -1.24
CA LEU A 190 -13.56 -12.54 0.14
C LEU A 190 -12.93 -13.80 0.73
N GLU A 191 -13.06 -14.95 0.06
CA GLU A 191 -12.67 -16.26 0.58
C GLU A 191 -11.15 -16.43 0.73
N LYS A 192 -10.37 -15.87 -0.21
CA LYS A 192 -8.91 -15.99 -0.22
C LYS A 192 -8.23 -14.85 0.54
N PHE A 193 -8.78 -13.64 0.47
CA PHE A 193 -8.08 -12.43 0.92
C PHE A 193 -8.83 -11.59 1.96
N ASN A 194 -10.07 -11.96 2.30
CA ASN A 194 -10.95 -11.18 3.19
C ASN A 194 -11.24 -9.76 2.67
N ILE A 195 -11.15 -9.54 1.35
CA ILE A 195 -11.48 -8.27 0.70
C ILE A 195 -12.98 -8.23 0.46
N GLN A 196 -13.64 -7.18 0.96
CA GLN A 196 -15.10 -7.06 0.94
C GLN A 196 -15.54 -5.98 -0.05
N LEU A 197 -16.64 -6.24 -0.76
CA LEU A 197 -17.32 -5.21 -1.54
C LEU A 197 -18.57 -4.73 -0.81
N ALA A 198 -18.89 -3.44 -0.98
CA ALA A 198 -20.15 -2.85 -0.59
C ALA A 198 -20.84 -2.34 -1.86
N PRO A 199 -21.59 -3.18 -2.59
CA PRO A 199 -22.27 -2.75 -3.79
C PRO A 199 -23.49 -1.89 -3.45
N ILE A 200 -23.61 -0.74 -4.11
CA ILE A 200 -24.79 0.11 -4.09
C ILE A 200 -25.28 0.36 -5.52
N PRO A 201 -26.61 0.42 -5.74
CA PRO A 201 -27.16 0.79 -7.03
C PRO A 201 -27.09 2.32 -7.23
N LEU A 202 -27.00 2.79 -8.47
CA LEU A 202 -26.94 4.23 -8.78
C LEU A 202 -28.05 5.08 -8.12
N PRO A 203 -29.33 4.63 -8.04
CA PRO A 203 -30.38 5.39 -7.35
C PRO A 203 -30.07 5.74 -5.88
N GLU A 204 -29.29 4.92 -5.18
CA GLU A 204 -28.86 5.25 -3.82
C GLU A 204 -27.89 6.44 -3.81
N LEU A 205 -26.92 6.46 -4.73
CA LEU A 205 -26.05 7.63 -4.93
C LEU A 205 -26.87 8.88 -5.29
N ILE A 206 -27.82 8.77 -6.22
CA ILE A 206 -28.65 9.90 -6.63
C ILE A 206 -29.49 10.44 -5.45
N LYS A 207 -30.00 9.55 -4.60
CA LYS A 207 -30.71 9.95 -3.39
C LYS A 207 -29.80 10.70 -2.42
N GLU A 208 -28.57 10.22 -2.21
CA GLU A 208 -27.59 10.89 -1.35
C GLU A 208 -27.21 12.27 -1.92
N ILE A 209 -26.96 12.39 -3.22
CA ILE A 209 -26.69 13.68 -3.90
C ILE A 209 -27.82 14.69 -3.62
N ARG A 210 -29.08 14.26 -3.71
CA ARG A 210 -30.24 15.11 -3.41
C ARG A 210 -30.26 15.53 -1.94
N SER A 211 -29.98 14.61 -1.02
CA SER A 211 -29.95 14.88 0.43
C SER A 211 -28.84 15.88 0.78
N VAL A 212 -27.60 15.66 0.34
CA VAL A 212 -26.48 16.60 0.64
C VAL A 212 -26.72 17.98 0.04
N SER A 213 -27.40 18.05 -1.12
CA SER A 213 -27.74 19.32 -1.77
C SER A 213 -28.78 20.14 -1.00
N SER A 214 -29.60 19.52 -0.15
CA SER A 214 -30.61 20.21 0.67
C SER A 214 -30.23 20.33 2.14
N GLU A 215 -29.44 19.39 2.66
CA GLU A 215 -29.19 19.25 4.10
C GLU A 215 -27.73 19.57 4.48
N GLN A 216 -26.78 19.47 3.55
CA GLN A 216 -25.33 19.69 3.78
C GLN A 216 -24.79 20.79 2.86
N ILE A 217 -25.58 21.86 2.68
CA ILE A 217 -25.29 22.98 1.78
C ILE A 217 -23.93 23.60 2.06
N GLU A 218 -23.56 23.77 3.33
CA GLU A 218 -22.27 24.37 3.73
C GLU A 218 -21.06 23.52 3.27
N GLU A 219 -21.15 22.19 3.31
CA GLU A 219 -20.06 21.32 2.85
C GLU A 219 -19.93 21.32 1.32
N VAL A 220 -21.06 21.39 0.62
CA VAL A 220 -21.11 21.55 -0.84
C VAL A 220 -20.53 22.91 -1.25
N ASP A 221 -20.96 24.00 -0.60
CA ASP A 221 -20.47 25.36 -0.86
C ASP A 221 -18.97 25.49 -0.57
N GLY A 222 -18.50 24.92 0.55
CA GLY A 222 -17.08 24.87 0.88
C GLY A 222 -16.25 24.09 -0.16
N THR A 223 -16.81 23.02 -0.74
CA THR A 223 -16.15 22.28 -1.83
C THR A 223 -16.09 23.10 -3.13
N VAL A 224 -17.13 23.88 -3.44
CA VAL A 224 -17.12 24.82 -4.58
C VAL A 224 -16.07 25.91 -4.38
N GLU A 225 -16.02 26.52 -3.20
CA GLU A 225 -15.01 27.55 -2.86
C GLU A 225 -13.58 26.98 -2.94
N TYR A 226 -13.38 25.76 -2.43
CA TYR A 226 -12.13 25.03 -2.58
C TYR A 226 -11.72 24.91 -4.06
N CYS A 227 -12.64 24.48 -4.93
CA CYS A 227 -12.38 24.36 -6.37
C CYS A 227 -11.94 25.68 -7.01
N HIS A 228 -12.56 26.81 -6.67
CA HIS A 228 -12.12 28.13 -7.17
C HIS A 228 -10.72 28.52 -6.66
N GLY A 229 -10.39 28.14 -5.43
CA GLY A 229 -9.06 28.36 -4.86
C GLY A 229 -7.98 27.55 -5.58
N CYS A 230 -8.22 26.26 -5.80
CA CYS A 230 -7.20 25.31 -6.23
C CYS A 230 -7.18 25.00 -7.74
N ALA A 231 -8.25 25.30 -8.50
CA ALA A 231 -8.33 24.98 -9.92
C ALA A 231 -8.80 26.17 -10.78
N ILE A 232 -8.58 26.07 -12.10
CA ILE A 232 -9.18 26.95 -13.11
C ILE A 232 -10.52 26.33 -13.53
N VAL A 233 -11.63 26.92 -13.09
CA VAL A 233 -12.98 26.43 -13.41
C VAL A 233 -13.39 26.90 -14.80
N LYS A 234 -13.62 25.95 -15.72
CA LYS A 234 -14.05 26.18 -17.12
C LYS A 234 -15.46 25.65 -17.41
N ILE A 235 -16.20 25.27 -16.37
CA ILE A 235 -17.55 24.71 -16.44
C ILE A 235 -18.56 25.68 -15.82
N LYS A 236 -19.86 25.45 -15.98
CA LYS A 236 -20.88 26.33 -15.38
C LYS A 236 -20.93 26.11 -13.87
N GLU A 237 -21.31 27.14 -13.12
CA GLU A 237 -21.45 27.07 -11.66
C GLU A 237 -22.41 25.95 -11.20
N VAL A 238 -23.49 25.72 -11.96
CA VAL A 238 -24.43 24.62 -11.66
C VAL A 238 -23.77 23.24 -11.79
N ASP A 239 -22.89 23.07 -12.78
CA ASP A 239 -22.17 21.82 -13.01
C ASP A 239 -21.09 21.63 -11.94
N LEU A 240 -20.38 22.70 -11.56
CA LEU A 240 -19.41 22.68 -10.47
C LEU A 240 -20.06 22.34 -9.13
N ARG A 241 -21.24 22.90 -8.85
CA ARG A 241 -22.02 22.57 -7.65
C ARG A 241 -22.43 21.09 -7.65
N MET A 242 -22.75 20.52 -8.81
CA MET A 242 -23.05 19.08 -8.92
C MET A 242 -21.79 18.22 -8.67
N VAL A 243 -20.62 18.63 -9.17
CA VAL A 243 -19.34 17.97 -8.85
C VAL A 243 -19.10 17.95 -7.34
N ALA A 244 -19.31 19.09 -6.67
CA ALA A 244 -19.17 19.21 -5.22
C ALA A 244 -20.16 18.30 -4.47
N ALA A 245 -21.45 18.31 -4.86
CA ALA A 245 -22.47 17.45 -4.26
C ALA A 245 -22.17 15.96 -4.44
N LEU A 246 -21.69 15.55 -5.61
CA LEU A 246 -21.27 14.19 -5.89
C LEU A 246 -20.12 13.75 -4.97
N LYS A 247 -19.10 14.60 -4.80
CA LYS A 247 -17.96 14.33 -3.91
C LYS A 247 -18.42 14.08 -2.47
N VAL A 248 -19.29 14.94 -1.94
CA VAL A 248 -19.79 14.83 -0.56
C VAL A 248 -20.65 13.56 -0.41
N ALA A 249 -21.53 13.29 -1.37
CA ALA A 249 -22.37 12.10 -1.36
C ALA A 249 -21.55 10.79 -1.38
N MET A 250 -20.54 10.71 -2.25
CA MET A 250 -19.63 9.56 -2.31
C MET A 250 -18.86 9.37 -1.01
N LYS A 251 -18.38 10.45 -0.38
CA LYS A 251 -17.71 10.41 0.93
C LYS A 251 -18.62 9.90 2.04
N ASN A 252 -19.86 10.38 2.09
CA ASN A 252 -20.87 9.94 3.06
C ASN A 252 -21.15 8.45 2.92
N LEU A 253 -21.32 7.97 1.68
CA LEU A 253 -21.56 6.55 1.41
C LEU A 253 -20.34 5.69 1.75
N ALA A 254 -19.13 6.11 1.39
CA ALA A 254 -17.91 5.40 1.77
C ALA A 254 -17.79 5.31 3.30
N THR A 255 -18.10 6.39 4.02
CA THR A 255 -18.11 6.40 5.49
C THR A 255 -19.21 5.49 6.07
N LYS A 256 -20.44 5.60 5.56
CA LYS A 256 -21.61 4.80 5.97
C LYS A 256 -21.33 3.30 5.88
N TYR A 257 -20.66 2.86 4.81
CA TYR A 257 -20.31 1.46 4.58
C TYR A 257 -18.91 1.09 5.10
N GLY A 258 -18.16 2.02 5.72
CA GLY A 258 -16.82 1.76 6.24
C GLY A 258 -15.82 1.31 5.16
N CYS A 259 -15.89 1.93 3.99
CA CYS A 259 -15.06 1.61 2.83
C CYS A 259 -13.76 2.44 2.81
N SER A 260 -12.67 1.81 2.38
CA SER A 260 -11.35 2.44 2.23
C SER A 260 -11.10 2.98 0.82
N ALA A 261 -11.86 2.53 -0.17
CA ALA A 261 -11.79 3.00 -1.56
C ALA A 261 -13.18 2.93 -2.22
N ILE A 262 -13.29 3.56 -3.39
CA ILE A 262 -14.51 3.58 -4.20
C ILE A 262 -14.18 3.14 -5.63
N ALA A 263 -14.97 2.22 -6.17
CA ALA A 263 -14.99 1.90 -7.59
C ALA A 263 -16.35 2.33 -8.16
N ILE A 264 -16.36 3.18 -9.18
CA ILE A 264 -17.59 3.81 -9.69
C ILE A 264 -17.79 3.54 -11.18
N GLN A 265 -19.04 3.26 -11.56
CA GLN A 265 -19.48 3.32 -12.95
C GLN A 265 -19.50 4.78 -13.41
N CYS A 266 -18.35 5.26 -13.89
CA CYS A 266 -18.14 6.66 -14.22
C CYS A 266 -18.85 7.13 -15.51
N TRP A 267 -19.19 6.21 -16.41
CA TRP A 267 -19.94 6.49 -17.64
C TRP A 267 -20.79 5.28 -18.09
N THR A 268 -21.83 5.46 -18.92
CA THR A 268 -22.49 6.74 -19.27
C THR A 268 -23.63 7.10 -18.30
N ALA A 269 -24.10 6.13 -17.51
CA ALA A 269 -25.32 6.25 -16.72
C ALA A 269 -25.31 7.44 -15.74
N LEU A 270 -24.13 7.78 -15.21
CA LEU A 270 -24.00 8.94 -14.34
C LEU A 270 -24.20 10.26 -15.10
N GLN A 271 -23.76 10.37 -16.35
CA GLN A 271 -23.99 11.56 -17.17
C GLN A 271 -25.48 11.75 -17.49
N ASP A 272 -26.21 10.65 -17.72
CA ASP A 272 -27.66 10.72 -17.95
C ASP A 272 -28.42 11.18 -16.71
N GLU A 273 -27.97 10.80 -15.51
CA GLU A 273 -28.64 11.12 -14.25
C GLU A 273 -28.29 12.51 -13.68
N ILE A 274 -27.02 12.93 -13.78
CA ILE A 274 -26.53 14.18 -13.14
C ILE A 274 -25.82 15.16 -14.09
N GLY A 275 -25.69 14.83 -15.38
CA GLY A 275 -25.20 15.76 -16.41
C GLY A 275 -23.69 16.03 -16.42
N ILE A 276 -22.92 15.39 -15.54
CA ILE A 276 -21.48 15.62 -15.37
C ILE A 276 -20.66 14.33 -15.41
N MET A 277 -19.37 14.47 -15.68
CA MET A 277 -18.35 13.46 -15.40
C MET A 277 -17.99 13.49 -13.90
N PRO A 278 -17.72 12.34 -13.27
CA PRO A 278 -17.37 12.29 -11.84
C PRO A 278 -15.92 12.70 -11.53
N CYS A 279 -15.10 12.96 -12.54
CA CYS A 279 -13.65 12.88 -12.39
C CYS A 279 -13.06 13.89 -11.39
N ALA A 280 -13.55 15.13 -11.37
CA ALA A 280 -13.10 16.12 -10.39
C ALA A 280 -13.53 15.76 -8.95
N ALA A 281 -14.71 15.13 -8.78
CA ALA A 281 -15.13 14.61 -7.47
C ALA A 281 -14.20 13.47 -7.02
N ASN A 282 -13.87 12.55 -7.94
CA ASN A 282 -12.94 11.45 -7.70
C ASN A 282 -11.55 11.97 -7.29
N ALA A 283 -11.00 12.91 -8.04
CA ALA A 283 -9.69 13.53 -7.78
C ALA A 283 -9.59 14.14 -6.38
N MET A 284 -10.63 14.88 -5.96
CA MET A 284 -10.69 15.48 -4.62
C MET A 284 -10.77 14.42 -3.51
N LEU A 285 -11.49 13.32 -3.72
CA LEU A 285 -11.55 12.22 -2.75
C LEU A 285 -10.21 11.50 -2.60
N ILE A 286 -9.48 11.32 -3.70
CA ILE A 286 -8.14 10.76 -3.67
C ILE A 286 -7.20 11.67 -2.87
N ASP A 287 -7.27 12.99 -3.04
CA ASP A 287 -6.54 13.95 -2.21
C ASP A 287 -6.89 13.86 -0.72
N GLU A 288 -8.15 13.56 -0.40
CA GLU A 288 -8.60 13.30 0.97
C GLU A 288 -8.17 11.92 1.51
N GLY A 289 -7.57 11.06 0.68
CA GLY A 289 -7.09 9.73 1.06
C GLY A 289 -8.14 8.62 0.94
N ILE A 290 -9.15 8.82 0.09
CA ILE A 290 -10.07 7.77 -0.33
C ILE A 290 -9.79 7.52 -1.83
N PRO A 291 -8.99 6.50 -2.19
CA PRO A 291 -8.79 6.15 -3.59
C PRO A 291 -10.12 5.92 -4.31
N VAL A 292 -10.26 6.53 -5.49
CA VAL A 292 -11.43 6.34 -6.36
C VAL A 292 -10.95 5.89 -7.72
N VAL A 293 -11.55 4.83 -8.25
CA VAL A 293 -11.22 4.28 -9.57
C VAL A 293 -12.45 4.21 -10.46
N CYS A 294 -12.22 4.35 -11.75
CA CYS A 294 -13.25 4.38 -12.78
C CYS A 294 -13.62 2.95 -13.26
N GLU A 295 -14.67 2.87 -14.09
CA GLU A 295 -15.19 1.64 -14.73
C GLU A 295 -15.48 0.46 -13.79
N THR A 296 -15.71 0.78 -12.51
CA THR A 296 -15.90 -0.20 -11.43
C THR A 296 -14.73 -1.19 -11.32
N ASP A 297 -13.49 -0.73 -11.57
CA ASP A 297 -12.30 -1.58 -11.52
C ASP A 297 -11.86 -1.90 -10.08
N ILE A 298 -12.42 -2.96 -9.51
CA ILE A 298 -12.11 -3.42 -8.14
C ILE A 298 -10.63 -3.74 -7.95
N HIS A 299 -9.99 -4.37 -8.95
CA HIS A 299 -8.57 -4.72 -8.91
C HIS A 299 -7.68 -3.46 -8.96
N GLY A 300 -8.13 -2.43 -9.69
CA GLY A 300 -7.56 -1.09 -9.65
C GLY A 300 -7.63 -0.44 -8.26
N ALA A 301 -8.79 -0.52 -7.59
CA ALA A 301 -8.94 0.01 -6.22
C ALA A 301 -8.00 -0.67 -5.22
N ILE A 302 -7.84 -2.00 -5.33
CA ILE A 302 -6.86 -2.77 -4.54
C ILE A 302 -5.44 -2.26 -4.80
N SER A 303 -5.09 -2.02 -6.07
CA SER A 303 -3.78 -1.53 -6.48
C SER A 303 -3.44 -0.16 -5.87
N CYS A 304 -4.40 0.79 -5.90
CA CYS A 304 -4.24 2.10 -5.27
C CYS A 304 -4.07 2.00 -3.75
N LEU A 305 -4.84 1.15 -3.07
CA LEU A 305 -4.72 0.97 -1.63
C LEU A 305 -3.36 0.34 -1.24
N LEU A 306 -2.88 -0.64 -2.00
CA LEU A 306 -1.59 -1.29 -1.76
C LEU A 306 -0.43 -0.30 -1.89
N ILE A 307 -0.42 0.48 -2.97
CA ILE A 307 0.70 1.39 -3.26
C ILE A 307 0.75 2.57 -2.27
N GLU A 308 -0.41 3.09 -1.83
CA GLU A 308 -0.47 4.11 -0.77
C GLU A 308 -0.07 3.54 0.60
N ALA A 309 -0.49 2.31 0.91
CA ALA A 309 -0.13 1.64 2.17
C ALA A 309 1.38 1.39 2.26
N ALA A 310 2.01 0.98 1.16
CA ALA A 310 3.45 0.78 1.09
C ALA A 310 4.25 2.09 1.30
N ASN A 311 3.64 3.25 1.01
CA ASN A 311 4.23 4.56 1.26
C ASN A 311 3.77 5.20 2.58
N LEU A 312 3.06 4.46 3.45
CA LEU A 312 2.49 4.97 4.71
C LEU A 312 1.60 6.21 4.52
N GLY A 313 0.93 6.32 3.35
CA GLY A 313 0.03 7.43 3.02
C GLY A 313 0.70 8.79 2.80
N ARG A 314 2.03 8.85 2.62
CA ARG A 314 2.76 10.11 2.43
C ARG A 314 2.48 10.79 1.09
N ASN A 315 2.23 9.99 0.05
CA ASN A 315 1.86 10.45 -1.28
C ASN A 315 0.53 9.80 -1.69
N LYS A 316 -0.20 10.48 -2.58
CA LYS A 316 -1.43 9.96 -3.17
C LYS A 316 -1.14 9.15 -4.42
N SER A 317 -1.87 8.06 -4.58
CA SER A 317 -1.88 7.31 -5.82
C SER A 317 -2.62 8.08 -6.90
N PHE A 318 -2.29 7.81 -8.15
CA PHE A 318 -3.12 8.14 -9.30
C PHE A 318 -3.44 6.85 -10.06
N PHE A 319 -4.54 6.86 -10.80
CA PHE A 319 -5.03 5.72 -11.55
C PHE A 319 -5.14 6.11 -13.02
N ALA A 320 -4.50 5.35 -13.89
CA ALA A 320 -4.25 5.73 -15.27
C ALA A 320 -4.40 4.56 -16.24
N ASP A 321 -4.46 4.89 -17.52
CA ASP A 321 -4.45 3.94 -18.63
C ASP A 321 -3.06 3.93 -19.28
N TRP A 322 -2.55 2.76 -19.61
CA TRP A 322 -1.53 2.58 -20.64
C TRP A 322 -2.15 2.98 -21.99
N THR A 323 -1.74 4.11 -22.54
CA THR A 323 -2.51 4.79 -23.60
C THR A 323 -1.85 4.71 -24.98
N VAL A 324 -0.72 5.41 -25.15
CA VAL A 324 0.02 5.50 -26.42
C VAL A 324 1.51 5.67 -26.18
N ARG A 325 2.31 5.14 -27.08
CA ARG A 325 3.77 5.29 -27.06
C ARG A 325 4.20 6.74 -27.24
N HIS A 326 5.30 7.10 -26.60
CA HIS A 326 5.92 8.41 -26.77
C HIS A 326 6.43 8.56 -28.22
N PRO A 327 6.14 9.69 -28.91
CA PRO A 327 6.48 9.84 -30.32
C PRO A 327 7.99 9.83 -30.58
N ASP A 328 8.78 10.32 -29.62
CA ASP A 328 10.23 10.51 -29.77
C ASP A 328 11.07 9.67 -28.79
N ASN A 329 10.46 8.77 -28.00
CA ASN A 329 11.17 7.90 -27.06
C ASN A 329 10.64 6.46 -27.19
N GLU A 330 11.48 5.54 -27.65
CA GLU A 330 11.09 4.14 -27.87
C GLU A 330 10.65 3.39 -26.61
N ASN A 331 11.08 3.88 -25.44
CA ASN A 331 10.73 3.34 -24.12
C ASN A 331 9.74 4.24 -23.35
N GLY A 332 9.23 5.29 -24.01
CA GLY A 332 8.26 6.20 -23.40
C GLY A 332 6.82 5.78 -23.66
N GLU A 333 5.94 6.02 -22.70
CA GLU A 333 4.52 5.69 -22.75
C GLU A 333 3.68 6.80 -22.09
N LEU A 334 2.51 7.07 -22.63
CA LEU A 334 1.52 7.97 -22.04
C LEU A 334 0.70 7.20 -21.01
N LEU A 335 0.76 7.66 -19.77
CA LEU A 335 -0.25 7.37 -18.77
C LEU A 335 -1.30 8.48 -18.84
N GLN A 336 -2.54 8.14 -19.17
CA GLN A 336 -3.63 9.11 -19.26
C GLN A 336 -4.91 8.51 -18.70
N HIS A 337 -5.80 9.37 -18.21
CA HIS A 337 -7.18 8.97 -17.99
C HIS A 337 -8.09 10.20 -18.15
N CYS A 338 -9.39 9.97 -18.24
CA CYS A 338 -10.41 11.00 -18.48
C CYS A 338 -10.41 12.21 -17.54
N GLY A 339 -9.71 12.16 -16.39
CA GLY A 339 -9.47 13.31 -15.53
C GLY A 339 -9.54 13.03 -14.03
N LEU A 340 -9.17 11.83 -13.57
CA LEU A 340 -9.30 11.44 -12.15
C LEU A 340 -8.04 11.60 -11.31
N PHE A 341 -6.90 12.02 -11.88
CA PHE A 341 -5.70 12.17 -11.06
C PHE A 341 -5.93 13.24 -9.98
N PRO A 342 -5.46 13.03 -8.73
CA PRO A 342 -5.63 13.99 -7.64
C PRO A 342 -4.98 15.35 -7.97
N PHE A 343 -5.50 16.43 -7.39
CA PHE A 343 -4.94 17.77 -7.66
C PHE A 343 -3.51 17.87 -7.12
N SER A 344 -3.18 17.16 -6.03
CA SER A 344 -1.83 17.14 -5.44
C SER A 344 -0.74 16.50 -6.31
N VAL A 345 -1.10 15.80 -7.40
CA VAL A 345 -0.12 15.29 -8.37
C VAL A 345 0.09 16.21 -9.56
N ALA A 346 -0.75 17.24 -9.75
CA ALA A 346 -0.62 18.16 -10.88
C ALA A 346 0.71 18.95 -10.81
N LYS A 347 1.35 19.13 -11.96
CA LYS A 347 2.57 19.94 -12.16
C LYS A 347 2.27 21.43 -11.98
N ASP A 348 1.16 21.86 -12.56
CA ASP A 348 0.65 23.23 -12.54
C ASP A 348 -0.76 23.29 -11.95
N LYS A 349 -1.32 24.50 -11.80
CA LYS A 349 -2.70 24.68 -11.34
C LYS A 349 -3.66 23.93 -12.30
N PRO A 350 -4.38 22.89 -11.82
CA PRO A 350 -5.25 22.09 -12.67
C PRO A 350 -6.46 22.90 -13.16
N ALA A 351 -7.11 22.46 -14.22
CA ALA A 351 -8.41 23.00 -14.64
C ALA A 351 -9.52 21.97 -14.47
N ILE A 352 -10.74 22.44 -14.21
CA ILE A 352 -11.95 21.62 -14.26
C ILE A 352 -12.68 22.00 -15.55
N GLY A 353 -12.75 21.07 -16.49
CA GLY A 353 -13.23 21.27 -17.84
C GLY A 353 -13.88 20.01 -18.40
N TYR A 354 -13.44 19.58 -19.58
CA TYR A 354 -14.08 18.51 -20.36
C TYR A 354 -13.06 17.42 -20.73
N PRO A 355 -13.47 16.14 -20.69
CA PRO A 355 -12.58 15.04 -21.05
C PRO A 355 -12.32 15.03 -22.57
N LEU A 356 -11.43 14.14 -23.01
CA LEU A 356 -11.15 13.95 -24.44
C LEU A 356 -12.36 13.40 -25.22
N ALA A 357 -13.08 12.44 -24.64
CA ALA A 357 -14.02 11.57 -25.35
C ALA A 357 -15.52 11.85 -25.11
N PHE A 358 -15.87 12.77 -24.22
CA PHE A 358 -17.26 13.04 -23.83
C PHE A 358 -17.55 14.55 -23.79
N ASP A 359 -18.79 14.92 -24.09
CA ASP A 359 -19.27 16.32 -24.07
C ASP A 359 -19.71 16.79 -22.68
N SER A 360 -19.80 15.89 -21.69
CA SER A 360 -20.16 16.24 -20.31
C SER A 360 -19.00 16.93 -19.56
N PRO A 361 -19.26 18.00 -18.80
CA PRO A 361 -18.25 18.71 -18.01
C PRO A 361 -17.87 17.93 -16.74
N GLY A 362 -16.81 18.36 -16.04
CA GLY A 362 -16.42 17.82 -14.73
C GLY A 362 -15.15 16.98 -14.74
N ALA A 363 -14.40 17.00 -15.83
CA ALA A 363 -13.09 16.37 -15.93
C ALA A 363 -11.99 17.29 -15.39
N VAL A 364 -10.95 16.71 -14.78
CA VAL A 364 -9.71 17.43 -14.47
C VAL A 364 -8.82 17.43 -15.71
N GLU A 365 -8.24 18.59 -16.01
CA GLU A 365 -7.23 18.78 -17.05
C GLU A 365 -5.91 19.15 -16.35
N ALA A 366 -4.95 18.23 -16.33
CA ALA A 366 -3.64 18.47 -15.72
C ALA A 366 -2.57 17.49 -16.23
N GLU A 367 -1.37 18.01 -16.49
CA GLU A 367 -0.17 17.19 -16.53
C GLU A 367 0.26 16.93 -15.07
N ALA A 368 0.53 15.67 -14.73
CA ALA A 368 1.11 15.34 -13.44
C ALA A 368 2.60 15.70 -13.39
N LYS A 369 3.10 15.96 -12.19
CA LYS A 369 4.53 16.16 -11.96
C LYS A 369 5.34 14.95 -12.42
N GLY A 370 6.52 15.20 -12.99
CA GLY A 370 7.47 14.15 -13.32
C GLY A 370 8.20 13.59 -12.09
N GLY A 371 9.33 12.94 -12.33
CA GLY A 371 10.17 12.33 -11.28
C GLY A 371 10.03 10.81 -11.22
N GLU A 372 10.72 10.18 -10.27
CA GLU A 372 10.65 8.73 -10.06
C GLU A 372 9.29 8.33 -9.50
N LEU A 373 8.75 7.23 -10.02
CA LEU A 373 7.48 6.66 -9.58
C LEU A 373 7.52 5.13 -9.56
N THR A 374 6.64 4.56 -8.75
CA THR A 374 6.30 3.13 -8.81
C THR A 374 4.99 2.97 -9.56
N LEU A 375 4.92 1.97 -10.45
CA LEU A 375 3.70 1.52 -11.10
C LEU A 375 3.32 0.13 -10.59
N CYS A 376 2.03 -0.06 -10.33
CA CYS A 376 1.50 -1.26 -9.69
C CYS A 376 0.13 -1.65 -10.27
N ARG A 377 -0.06 -2.96 -10.51
CA ARG A 377 -1.36 -3.54 -10.87
C ARG A 377 -1.53 -4.92 -10.23
N PHE A 378 -2.44 -5.01 -9.27
CA PHE A 378 -3.02 -6.26 -8.80
C PHE A 378 -4.01 -6.76 -9.84
N ASP A 379 -3.88 -8.00 -10.28
CA ASP A 379 -4.86 -8.64 -11.16
C ASP A 379 -4.74 -10.16 -11.12
N GLY A 380 -5.64 -10.89 -11.81
CA GLY A 380 -5.57 -12.34 -11.84
C GLY A 380 -6.49 -13.00 -12.87
N ASP A 381 -6.03 -14.15 -13.36
CA ASP A 381 -6.77 -15.01 -14.28
C ASP A 381 -6.97 -16.39 -13.66
N ASN A 382 -8.15 -16.98 -13.85
CA ASN A 382 -8.45 -18.36 -13.41
C ASN A 382 -8.15 -18.61 -11.92
N GLY A 383 -8.29 -17.58 -11.08
CA GLY A 383 -8.05 -17.61 -9.64
C GLY A 383 -6.58 -17.55 -9.20
N GLU A 384 -5.67 -17.31 -10.14
CA GLU A 384 -4.25 -17.06 -9.89
C GLU A 384 -3.98 -15.54 -9.98
N TYR A 385 -3.63 -14.95 -8.84
CA TYR A 385 -3.44 -13.50 -8.71
C TYR A 385 -1.95 -13.12 -8.67
N SER A 386 -1.61 -12.00 -9.31
CA SER A 386 -0.25 -11.46 -9.38
C SER A 386 -0.24 -9.95 -9.19
N LEU A 387 0.92 -9.40 -8.83
CA LEU A 387 1.16 -7.96 -8.68
C LEU A 387 2.19 -7.51 -9.71
N LEU A 388 1.75 -6.95 -10.83
CA LEU A 388 2.66 -6.27 -11.76
C LEU A 388 3.27 -5.09 -11.03
N LEU A 389 4.60 -4.99 -11.03
CA LEU A 389 5.27 -3.97 -10.26
C LEU A 389 6.58 -3.53 -10.95
N GLY A 390 6.91 -2.25 -10.86
CA GLY A 390 8.23 -1.75 -11.25
C GLY A 390 8.33 -0.24 -11.14
N LYS A 391 9.47 0.29 -11.59
CA LYS A 391 9.76 1.71 -11.56
C LYS A 391 9.51 2.34 -12.93
N ALA A 392 9.16 3.61 -12.92
CA ALA A 392 9.13 4.44 -14.10
C ALA A 392 9.59 5.84 -13.73
N ARG A 393 9.95 6.64 -14.73
CA ARG A 393 10.34 8.03 -14.54
C ARG A 393 9.48 8.92 -15.40
N GLY A 394 8.88 9.95 -14.81
CA GLY A 394 8.16 10.98 -15.56
C GLY A 394 9.12 11.73 -16.50
N ILE A 395 8.75 11.83 -17.77
CA ILE A 395 9.49 12.54 -18.82
C ILE A 395 8.62 13.64 -19.44
N GLU A 396 9.23 14.54 -20.18
CA GLU A 396 8.50 15.52 -20.98
C GLU A 396 7.89 14.83 -22.22
N GLY A 397 6.74 15.33 -22.68
CA GLY A 397 6.09 14.86 -23.90
C GLY A 397 4.97 15.79 -24.37
N PRO A 398 4.31 15.48 -25.50
CA PRO A 398 3.28 16.34 -26.07
C PRO A 398 2.06 16.51 -25.15
N TYR A 399 1.39 17.65 -25.29
CA TYR A 399 0.12 17.92 -24.61
C TYR A 399 -0.98 16.94 -25.04
N THR A 400 -1.80 16.52 -24.07
CA THR A 400 -3.07 15.82 -24.29
C THR A 400 -4.14 16.28 -23.28
N LYS A 401 -5.39 15.89 -23.52
CA LYS A 401 -6.54 16.21 -22.64
C LYS A 401 -6.71 15.20 -21.50
N GLY A 402 -7.42 15.61 -20.45
CA GLY A 402 -7.62 14.83 -19.24
C GLY A 402 -6.45 15.00 -18.27
N THR A 403 -6.26 14.00 -17.40
CA THR A 403 -5.10 13.94 -16.52
C THR A 403 -4.07 12.98 -17.08
N TYR A 404 -2.81 13.40 -17.19
CA TYR A 404 -1.81 12.59 -17.88
C TYR A 404 -0.38 12.79 -17.34
N LEU A 405 0.47 11.82 -17.66
CA LEU A 405 1.91 11.82 -17.41
C LEU A 405 2.59 11.03 -18.53
N TRP A 406 3.62 11.59 -19.13
CA TRP A 406 4.54 10.79 -19.93
C TRP A 406 5.56 10.13 -19.02
N ILE A 407 5.78 8.83 -19.21
CA ILE A 407 6.77 8.07 -18.45
C ILE A 407 7.80 7.45 -19.37
N GLU A 408 8.94 7.07 -18.81
CA GLU A 408 9.92 6.18 -19.38
C GLU A 408 10.13 4.98 -18.45
N VAL A 409 10.23 3.79 -19.04
CA VAL A 409 10.61 2.54 -18.36
C VAL A 409 11.89 2.00 -18.99
N ASP A 410 12.56 1.04 -18.35
CA ASP A 410 13.83 0.49 -18.89
C ASP A 410 13.64 -0.20 -20.25
N ASN A 411 12.51 -0.91 -20.42
CA ASN A 411 12.19 -1.61 -21.66
C ASN A 411 10.68 -1.72 -21.87
N LEU A 412 10.13 -0.82 -22.68
CA LEU A 412 8.68 -0.78 -22.93
C LEU A 412 8.16 -2.03 -23.62
N LYS A 413 8.92 -2.63 -24.54
CA LYS A 413 8.51 -3.87 -25.23
C LYS A 413 8.34 -5.05 -24.26
N ARG A 414 9.19 -5.13 -23.23
CA ARG A 414 9.08 -6.15 -22.18
C ARG A 414 7.86 -5.93 -21.29
N LEU A 415 7.63 -4.68 -20.88
CA LEU A 415 6.45 -4.29 -20.11
C LEU A 415 5.16 -4.56 -20.90
N GLU A 416 5.09 -4.10 -22.15
CA GLU A 416 3.97 -4.36 -23.07
C GLU A 416 3.71 -5.86 -23.23
N GLY A 417 4.76 -6.66 -23.47
CA GLY A 417 4.61 -8.12 -23.56
C GLY A 417 4.01 -8.74 -22.31
N LYS A 418 4.37 -8.25 -21.12
CA LYS A 418 3.79 -8.69 -19.84
C LYS A 418 2.34 -8.25 -19.68
N ILE A 419 2.00 -7.02 -20.02
CA ILE A 419 0.62 -6.54 -19.93
C ILE A 419 -0.28 -7.31 -20.89
N VAL A 420 0.12 -7.44 -22.15
CA VAL A 420 -0.68 -8.07 -23.22
C VAL A 420 -0.84 -9.58 -23.04
N SER A 421 0.20 -10.26 -22.54
CA SER A 421 0.20 -11.74 -22.42
C SER A 421 0.04 -12.24 -20.98
N GLY A 422 -0.08 -11.33 -20.02
CA GLY A 422 -0.33 -11.61 -18.61
C GLY A 422 -1.78 -11.35 -18.23
N PRO A 423 -2.13 -11.50 -16.93
CA PRO A 423 -3.50 -11.33 -16.43
C PRO A 423 -3.92 -9.86 -16.30
N TYR A 424 -3.20 -8.93 -16.94
CA TYR A 424 -3.31 -7.51 -16.69
C TYR A 424 -4.18 -6.82 -17.74
N ILE A 425 -4.62 -5.61 -17.40
CA ILE A 425 -5.44 -4.79 -18.29
C ILE A 425 -4.76 -3.42 -18.52
N HIS A 426 -5.44 -2.55 -19.27
CA HIS A 426 -4.94 -1.21 -19.61
C HIS A 426 -4.82 -0.28 -18.40
N HIS A 427 -5.52 -0.53 -17.30
CA HIS A 427 -5.44 0.29 -16.09
C HIS A 427 -4.23 -0.03 -15.20
N VAL A 428 -3.63 1.00 -14.62
CA VAL A 428 -2.50 0.94 -13.70
C VAL A 428 -2.59 2.01 -12.60
N SER A 429 -2.13 1.66 -11.40
CA SER A 429 -1.94 2.62 -10.31
C SER A 429 -0.50 3.10 -10.24
N GLY A 430 -0.29 4.40 -10.04
CA GLY A 430 1.03 4.99 -9.88
C GLY A 430 1.17 5.82 -8.60
N ILE A 431 2.39 5.97 -8.09
CA ILE A 431 2.72 6.85 -6.96
C ILE A 431 4.11 7.47 -7.16
N HIS A 432 4.29 8.75 -6.80
CA HIS A 432 5.60 9.42 -6.78
C HIS A 432 6.44 9.01 -5.55
N ALA A 433 6.78 7.73 -5.47
CA ALA A 433 7.67 7.13 -4.48
C ALA A 433 8.22 5.80 -5.01
N ASP A 434 9.42 5.41 -4.58
CA ASP A 434 9.92 4.04 -4.78
C ASP A 434 9.42 3.16 -3.63
N VAL A 435 8.37 2.39 -3.90
CA VAL A 435 7.79 1.41 -2.96
C VAL A 435 7.91 -0.02 -3.48
N VAL A 436 8.69 -0.22 -4.54
CA VAL A 436 8.91 -1.52 -5.18
C VAL A 436 9.42 -2.56 -4.18
N PRO A 437 10.47 -2.29 -3.36
CA PRO A 437 10.95 -3.27 -2.40
C PRO A 437 9.92 -3.65 -1.33
N ILE A 438 9.10 -2.69 -0.90
CA ILE A 438 8.08 -2.89 0.13
C ILE A 438 6.96 -3.80 -0.39
N LEU A 439 6.43 -3.51 -1.58
CA LEU A 439 5.40 -4.34 -2.20
C LEU A 439 5.92 -5.74 -2.52
N TYR A 440 7.15 -5.85 -3.03
CA TYR A 440 7.80 -7.13 -3.30
C TYR A 440 7.91 -7.99 -2.03
N GLU A 441 8.33 -7.41 -0.90
CA GLU A 441 8.43 -8.13 0.37
C GLU A 441 7.04 -8.43 0.97
N ALA A 442 6.07 -7.53 0.82
CA ALA A 442 4.70 -7.72 1.29
C ALA A 442 3.97 -8.88 0.59
N CYS A 443 4.23 -9.10 -0.71
CA CYS A 443 3.72 -10.23 -1.49
C CYS A 443 3.89 -11.59 -0.80
N LYS A 444 4.99 -11.78 -0.07
CA LYS A 444 5.26 -13.00 0.73
C LYS A 444 4.19 -13.28 1.78
N TYR A 445 3.62 -12.23 2.38
CA TYR A 445 2.66 -12.32 3.48
C TYR A 445 1.21 -12.36 3.00
N ILE A 446 0.92 -11.69 1.88
CA ILE A 446 -0.43 -11.66 1.30
C ILE A 446 -0.72 -12.80 0.31
N GLY A 447 0.29 -13.64 0.01
CA GLY A 447 0.13 -14.81 -0.86
C GLY A 447 -0.03 -14.45 -2.34
N ILE A 448 0.52 -13.32 -2.77
CA ILE A 448 0.43 -12.84 -4.16
C ILE A 448 1.80 -12.95 -4.82
N LYS A 449 1.85 -13.40 -6.07
CA LYS A 449 3.09 -13.48 -6.83
C LYS A 449 3.52 -12.08 -7.32
N PRO A 450 4.70 -11.57 -6.96
CA PRO A 450 5.22 -10.35 -7.57
C PRO A 450 5.61 -10.64 -9.01
N ASP A 451 5.24 -9.76 -9.95
CA ASP A 451 5.65 -9.82 -11.34
C ASP A 451 6.38 -8.53 -11.74
N LEU A 452 7.70 -8.56 -11.62
CA LEU A 452 8.55 -7.44 -11.97
C LEU A 452 8.63 -7.31 -13.50
N TYR A 453 8.33 -6.13 -14.03
CA TYR A 453 8.49 -5.89 -15.47
C TYR A 453 9.94 -5.57 -15.88
N ASP A 454 10.82 -5.29 -14.93
CA ASP A 454 12.25 -5.11 -15.13
C ASP A 454 13.06 -6.19 -14.37
N PRO A 455 14.31 -6.51 -14.77
CA PRO A 455 15.10 -7.60 -14.22
C PRO A 455 15.84 -7.13 -12.96
N ILE A 456 15.12 -6.45 -12.06
CA ILE A 456 15.65 -5.77 -10.87
C ILE A 456 15.46 -6.58 -9.59
N GLU A 457 15.06 -7.85 -9.70
CA GLU A 457 14.75 -8.68 -8.54
C GLU A 457 15.94 -8.82 -7.59
N GLU A 458 17.15 -8.96 -8.13
CA GLU A 458 18.35 -9.06 -7.29
C GLU A 458 18.71 -7.73 -6.63
N ASP A 459 18.51 -6.60 -7.32
CA ASP A 459 18.72 -5.27 -6.74
C ASP A 459 17.75 -5.01 -5.58
N ILE A 460 16.49 -5.43 -5.72
CA ILE A 460 15.49 -5.38 -4.65
C ILE A 460 15.92 -6.25 -3.47
N LYS A 461 16.36 -7.48 -3.72
CA LYS A 461 16.84 -8.37 -2.66
C LYS A 461 18.10 -7.81 -1.99
N ALA A 462 19.02 -7.22 -2.73
CA ALA A 462 20.21 -6.55 -2.22
C ALA A 462 19.84 -5.37 -1.30
N TYR A 463 18.89 -4.52 -1.73
CA TYR A 463 18.34 -3.43 -0.91
C TYR A 463 17.74 -3.94 0.40
N LEU A 464 16.91 -4.99 0.34
CA LEU A 464 16.29 -5.60 1.53
C LEU A 464 17.34 -6.23 2.46
N ARG A 465 18.43 -6.76 1.91
CA ARG A 465 19.59 -7.27 2.66
C ARG A 465 20.51 -6.16 3.20
N GLY A 466 20.44 -4.96 2.64
CA GLY A 466 21.29 -3.82 3.00
C GLY A 466 22.68 -3.84 2.41
N GLU A 467 22.79 -4.26 1.15
CA GLU A 467 24.05 -4.29 0.38
C GLU A 467 24.36 -2.96 -0.33
#